data_AF-A0A080ZYU2-F1
#
_entry.id   AF-A0A080ZYU2-F1
#
_cell.length_a   1.000
_cell.length_b   1.000
_cell.length_c   1.000
_cell.angle_alpha   90.00
_cell.angle_beta   90.00
_cell.angle_gamma   90.00
#
_symmetry.space_group_name_H-M   'P 1'
#
loop_
_entity.id
_entity.type
_entity.pdbx_description
1 polymer ?
#
loop_
_entity_poly.entity_id
_entity_poly.type
_entity_poly.pdbx_seq_one_letter_code
_entity_poly.pdbx_strand_id
1 'polypeptide(L)'
;MRKYEDTWVVDRTMFEYVNQGGCSCCGVTHTIMNLADFASKCSDWETDDENKEQFSPWPMFIHEEILTERARLRMAMKADMNKYKDFVETHMKGFIDWWSRLGENTKARIFQLPSEEVLSYFRIQTKVKGSYEILLCAILEQIRHFQETGYTDGRVAAELFFEKNLVHQRDSFVLDSQYIANEAGDKNFFEMLTILGGPKLLPVRTARNPNEKNEAEAEQAKSESNVQSFRSDRRLVRLVMFRVFADMAIRKYTREVVNAESNNKMDV
;
A
#
# COMPACT_ATOMS: atom_id res chain seq x y z
N MET A 1 -7.84 22.58 -12.52
CA MET A 1 -7.63 21.24 -11.93
C MET A 1 -6.73 21.41 -10.72
N ARG A 2 -7.16 20.95 -9.54
CA ARG A 2 -6.25 20.95 -8.38
C ARG A 2 -5.25 19.81 -8.58
N LYS A 3 -3.98 20.08 -8.25
CA LYS A 3 -2.90 19.09 -8.42
C LYS A 3 -3.16 17.90 -7.49
N TYR A 4 -2.82 16.70 -7.95
CA TYR A 4 -2.87 15.46 -7.15
C TYR A 4 -4.26 15.00 -6.70
N GLU A 5 -5.36 15.57 -7.20
CA GLU A 5 -6.70 15.00 -7.02
C GLU A 5 -6.93 13.80 -7.96
N ASP A 6 -7.98 13.01 -7.74
CA ASP A 6 -8.29 11.85 -8.59
C ASP A 6 -8.49 12.22 -10.07
N THR A 7 -9.04 13.40 -10.38
CA THR A 7 -9.11 13.94 -11.75
C THR A 7 -7.72 14.14 -12.37
N TRP A 8 -6.75 14.60 -11.58
CA TRP A 8 -5.38 14.73 -12.03
C TRP A 8 -4.75 13.37 -12.32
N VAL A 9 -5.06 12.33 -11.53
CA VAL A 9 -4.59 10.95 -11.78
C VAL A 9 -5.14 10.42 -13.11
N VAL A 10 -6.42 10.67 -13.40
CA VAL A 10 -7.04 10.30 -14.68
C VAL A 10 -6.29 10.89 -15.86
N ASP A 11 -6.07 12.20 -15.84
CA ASP A 11 -5.42 12.93 -16.91
C ASP A 11 -3.94 12.56 -17.03
N ARG A 12 -3.24 12.43 -15.90
CA ARG A 12 -1.83 12.03 -15.84
C ARG A 12 -1.62 10.65 -16.45
N THR A 13 -2.49 9.70 -16.12
CA THR A 13 -2.41 8.32 -16.63
C THR A 13 -2.61 8.29 -18.14
N MET A 14 -3.60 9.02 -18.67
CA MET A 14 -3.80 9.11 -20.13
C MET A 14 -2.65 9.81 -20.84
N PHE A 15 -2.15 10.91 -20.29
CA PHE A 15 -1.05 11.65 -20.87
C PHE A 15 0.21 10.78 -21.00
N GLU A 16 0.57 10.07 -19.94
CA GLU A 16 1.71 9.16 -19.93
C GLU A 16 1.49 7.96 -20.85
N TYR A 17 0.30 7.36 -20.85
CA TYR A 17 -0.02 6.24 -21.75
C TYR A 17 0.15 6.62 -23.23
N VAL A 18 -0.32 7.80 -23.64
CA VAL A 18 -0.20 8.29 -25.02
C VAL A 18 1.26 8.64 -25.36
N ASN A 19 1.98 9.30 -24.44
CA ASN A 19 3.34 9.78 -24.70
C ASN A 19 4.42 8.69 -24.62
N GLN A 20 4.19 7.61 -23.85
CA GLN A 20 5.09 6.46 -23.82
C GLN A 20 4.99 5.62 -25.12
N GLY A 21 4.14 6.02 -26.06
CA GLY A 21 4.02 5.42 -27.38
C GLY A 21 3.38 4.04 -27.29
N GLY A 22 2.06 3.98 -27.42
CA GLY A 22 1.36 2.74 -27.74
C GLY A 22 1.85 2.20 -29.09
N CYS A 23 2.95 1.46 -29.10
CA CYS A 23 3.40 0.72 -30.27
C CYS A 23 2.46 -0.48 -30.45
N SER A 24 1.52 -0.33 -31.37
CA SER A 24 0.76 -1.42 -31.99
C SER A 24 1.64 -2.42 -32.77
N CYS A 25 2.97 -2.30 -32.68
CA CYS A 25 3.99 -3.03 -33.41
C CYS A 25 4.73 -4.12 -32.60
N CYS A 26 4.58 -4.18 -31.26
CA CYS A 26 5.29 -5.15 -30.40
C CYS A 26 4.40 -6.24 -29.78
N GLY A 27 3.22 -6.52 -30.36
CA GLY A 27 2.51 -7.79 -30.09
C GLY A 27 2.27 -8.11 -28.61
N VAL A 28 1.86 -7.14 -27.79
CA VAL A 28 1.19 -7.49 -26.53
C VAL A 28 -0.20 -7.98 -26.91
N THR A 29 -0.30 -9.27 -27.25
CA THR A 29 -1.58 -9.96 -27.35
C THR A 29 -2.24 -9.83 -25.98
N HIS A 30 -3.22 -8.93 -25.90
CA HIS A 30 -4.16 -8.87 -24.80
C HIS A 30 -4.91 -10.19 -24.78
N THR A 31 -4.46 -11.14 -23.97
CA THR A 31 -5.31 -12.23 -23.53
C THR A 31 -6.35 -11.57 -22.61
N ILE A 32 -7.44 -11.10 -23.23
CA ILE A 32 -8.64 -10.63 -22.54
C ILE A 32 -9.15 -11.83 -21.75
N MET A 33 -8.70 -11.92 -20.50
CA MET A 33 -9.14 -12.95 -19.59
C MET A 33 -10.50 -12.55 -19.03
N ASN A 34 -11.37 -13.55 -18.85
CA ASN A 34 -12.72 -13.40 -18.33
C ASN A 34 -12.74 -12.56 -17.05
N LEU A 35 -13.17 -11.30 -17.16
CA LEU A 35 -13.22 -10.33 -16.06
C LEU A 35 -14.02 -10.88 -14.85
N ALA A 36 -15.06 -11.67 -15.10
CA ALA A 36 -15.88 -12.28 -14.04
C ALA A 36 -15.12 -13.34 -13.21
N ASP A 37 -14.25 -14.13 -13.85
CA ASP A 37 -13.40 -15.12 -13.16
C ASP A 37 -12.25 -14.46 -12.36
N PHE A 38 -11.87 -13.23 -12.72
CA PHE A 38 -10.87 -12.46 -11.96
C PHE A 38 -11.48 -11.60 -10.86
N ALA A 39 -12.66 -11.01 -11.09
CA ALA A 39 -13.41 -10.30 -10.07
C ALA A 39 -13.77 -11.21 -8.89
N SER A 40 -14.11 -12.49 -9.16
CA SER A 40 -14.35 -13.49 -8.11
C SER A 40 -13.09 -13.88 -7.32
N LYS A 41 -11.89 -13.77 -7.91
CA LYS A 41 -10.60 -13.94 -7.22
C LYS A 41 -10.20 -12.70 -6.40
N CYS A 42 -10.75 -11.53 -6.74
CA CYS A 42 -10.58 -10.30 -6.00
C CYS A 42 -11.56 -10.21 -4.83
N SER A 43 -11.37 -11.04 -3.80
CA SER A 43 -12.26 -11.00 -2.62
C SER A 43 -12.08 -9.77 -1.70
N ASP A 44 -11.11 -8.89 -2.00
CA ASP A 44 -10.83 -7.66 -1.22
C ASP A 44 -10.89 -6.42 -2.14
N TRP A 45 -12.04 -6.20 -2.76
CA TRP A 45 -12.39 -4.87 -3.24
C TRP A 45 -12.57 -3.92 -2.05
N GLU A 46 -12.39 -2.61 -2.28
CA GLU A 46 -12.74 -1.61 -1.27
C GLU A 46 -14.26 -1.66 -1.06
N THR A 47 -14.73 -2.43 -0.07
CA THR A 47 -16.17 -2.72 0.13
C THR A 47 -17.02 -1.45 0.25
N ASP A 48 -16.41 -0.37 0.71
CA ASP A 48 -17.07 0.91 0.97
C ASP A 48 -17.09 1.84 -0.26
N ASP A 49 -16.35 1.51 -1.33
CA ASP A 49 -16.22 2.35 -2.53
C ASP A 49 -16.11 1.54 -3.84
N GLU A 50 -16.48 0.25 -3.81
CA GLU A 50 -16.29 -0.72 -4.89
C GLU A 50 -16.83 -0.22 -6.24
N ASN A 51 -18.03 0.37 -6.23
CA ASN A 51 -18.65 0.92 -7.45
C ASN A 51 -17.84 2.06 -8.07
N LYS A 52 -17.18 2.90 -7.25
CA LYS A 52 -16.33 3.99 -7.75
C LYS A 52 -14.94 3.50 -8.14
N GLU A 53 -14.47 2.42 -7.53
CA GLU A 53 -13.21 1.76 -7.89
C GLU A 53 -13.30 1.07 -9.26
N GLN A 54 -14.47 0.49 -9.57
CA GLN A 54 -14.79 -0.17 -10.84
C GLN A 54 -15.24 0.82 -11.92
N PHE A 55 -15.57 2.06 -11.58
CA PHE A 55 -15.82 3.10 -12.58
C PHE A 55 -14.55 3.35 -13.41
N SER A 56 -14.71 3.54 -14.72
CA SER A 56 -13.61 3.87 -15.62
C SER A 56 -13.83 5.21 -16.33
N PRO A 57 -12.88 6.13 -16.24
CA PRO A 57 -12.83 7.32 -17.08
C PRO A 57 -12.08 7.07 -18.41
N TRP A 58 -11.50 5.88 -18.58
CA TRP A 58 -10.64 5.53 -19.71
C TRP A 58 -11.32 4.54 -20.68
N PRO A 59 -10.82 4.42 -21.93
CA PRO A 59 -11.26 3.40 -22.88
C PRO A 59 -11.24 1.99 -22.31
N MET A 60 -12.17 1.14 -22.79
CA MET A 60 -12.40 -0.21 -22.24
C MET A 60 -11.14 -1.07 -22.14
N PHE A 61 -10.23 -1.02 -23.11
CA PHE A 61 -9.01 -1.84 -23.08
C PHE A 61 -8.04 -1.43 -21.96
N ILE A 62 -7.91 -0.11 -21.67
CA ILE A 62 -7.11 0.39 -20.54
C ILE A 62 -7.75 -0.04 -19.23
N HIS A 63 -9.08 0.09 -19.15
CA HIS A 63 -9.84 -0.30 -17.99
C HIS A 63 -9.68 -1.79 -17.65
N GLU A 64 -9.88 -2.67 -18.64
CA GLU A 64 -9.76 -4.12 -18.47
C GLU A 64 -8.35 -4.53 -18.08
N GLU A 65 -7.32 -3.89 -18.67
CA GLU A 65 -5.93 -4.12 -18.28
C GLU A 65 -5.68 -3.69 -16.82
N ILE A 66 -6.15 -2.51 -16.42
CA ILE A 66 -6.02 -2.02 -15.04
C ILE A 66 -6.70 -2.95 -14.05
N LEU A 67 -7.94 -3.36 -14.30
CA LEU A 67 -8.64 -4.29 -13.40
C LEU A 67 -7.93 -5.63 -13.31
N THR A 68 -7.40 -6.13 -14.43
CA THR A 68 -6.67 -7.40 -14.48
C THR A 68 -5.37 -7.34 -13.68
N GLU A 69 -4.56 -6.30 -13.87
CA GLU A 69 -3.28 -6.17 -13.15
C GLU A 69 -3.49 -5.82 -11.67
N ARG A 70 -4.51 -5.02 -11.34
CA ARG A 70 -4.94 -4.77 -9.95
C ARG A 70 -5.30 -6.08 -9.25
N ALA A 71 -6.04 -6.96 -9.93
CA ALA A 71 -6.38 -8.28 -9.41
C ALA A 71 -5.15 -9.14 -9.14
N ARG A 72 -4.21 -9.20 -10.10
CA ARG A 72 -2.96 -9.96 -9.96
C ARG A 72 -2.10 -9.44 -8.82
N LEU A 73 -1.97 -8.12 -8.69
CA LEU A 73 -1.25 -7.48 -7.59
C LEU A 73 -1.81 -7.92 -6.24
N ARG A 74 -3.14 -7.84 -6.06
CA ARG A 74 -3.80 -8.27 -4.81
C ARG A 74 -3.60 -9.76 -4.53
N MET A 75 -3.73 -10.62 -5.54
CA MET A 75 -3.48 -12.06 -5.37
C MET A 75 -2.03 -12.34 -4.95
N ALA A 76 -1.05 -11.71 -5.60
CA ALA A 76 0.36 -11.85 -5.25
C ALA A 76 0.61 -11.38 -3.80
N MET A 77 0.07 -10.22 -3.43
CA MET A 77 0.21 -9.71 -2.07
C MET A 77 -0.48 -10.59 -1.03
N LYS A 78 -1.62 -11.20 -1.34
CA LYS A 78 -2.31 -12.16 -0.46
C LYS A 78 -1.52 -13.43 -0.21
N ALA A 79 -0.80 -13.93 -1.21
CA ALA A 79 0.02 -15.13 -1.06
C ALA A 79 1.08 -14.99 0.05
N ASP A 80 1.59 -13.77 0.27
CA ASP A 80 2.59 -13.48 1.29
C ASP A 80 2.00 -13.20 2.68
N MET A 81 0.67 -13.14 2.85
CA MET A 81 0.07 -12.78 4.14
C MET A 81 0.39 -13.82 5.24
N ASN A 82 0.42 -15.10 4.89
CA ASN A 82 0.74 -16.17 5.84
C ASN A 82 2.14 -16.02 6.44
N LYS A 83 3.12 -15.52 5.69
CA LYS A 83 4.47 -15.22 6.22
C LYS A 83 4.41 -14.25 7.40
N TYR A 84 3.62 -13.18 7.28
CA TYR A 84 3.47 -12.21 8.36
C TYR A 84 2.68 -12.77 9.53
N LYS A 85 1.63 -13.56 9.23
CA LYS A 85 0.86 -14.27 10.25
C LYS A 85 1.74 -15.19 11.09
N ASP A 86 2.51 -16.07 10.43
CA ASP A 86 3.41 -17.01 11.08
C ASP A 86 4.47 -16.27 11.92
N PHE A 87 4.99 -15.15 11.40
CA PHE A 87 5.94 -14.31 12.13
C PHE A 87 5.31 -13.72 13.40
N VAL A 88 4.12 -13.15 13.31
CA VAL A 88 3.42 -12.56 14.47
C VAL A 88 3.09 -13.63 15.50
N GLU A 89 2.57 -14.79 15.08
CA GLU A 89 2.24 -15.89 15.99
C GLU A 89 3.48 -16.47 16.70
N THR A 90 4.62 -16.53 16.01
CA THR A 90 5.84 -17.18 16.53
C THR A 90 6.76 -16.23 17.28
N HIS A 91 6.91 -14.99 16.81
CA HIS A 91 8.02 -14.12 17.21
C HIS A 91 7.61 -12.78 17.82
N MET A 92 6.33 -12.40 17.81
CA MET A 92 5.92 -11.03 18.15
C MET A 92 6.38 -10.57 19.53
N LYS A 93 6.32 -11.44 20.55
CA LYS A 93 6.79 -11.10 21.90
C LYS A 93 8.27 -10.73 21.93
N GLY A 94 9.13 -11.60 21.39
CA GLY A 94 10.58 -11.34 21.32
C GLY A 94 10.92 -10.18 20.39
N PHE A 95 10.13 -9.97 19.34
CA PHE A 95 10.25 -8.83 18.44
C PHE A 95 9.98 -7.51 19.14
N ILE A 96 8.92 -7.41 19.97
CA ILE A 96 8.62 -6.22 20.77
C ILE A 96 9.76 -5.94 21.77
N ASP A 97 10.25 -6.98 22.45
CA ASP A 97 11.37 -6.86 23.40
C ASP A 97 12.68 -6.42 22.72
N TRP A 98 12.91 -6.87 21.49
CA TRP A 98 14.03 -6.39 20.66
C TRP A 98 13.84 -4.95 20.18
N TRP A 99 12.64 -4.62 19.70
CA TRP A 99 12.32 -3.29 19.16
C TRP A 99 12.47 -2.19 20.21
N SER A 100 12.08 -2.45 21.46
CA SER A 100 12.20 -1.51 22.58
C SER A 100 13.66 -1.15 22.94
N ARG A 101 14.62 -2.01 22.56
CA ARG A 101 16.05 -1.78 22.76
C ARG A 101 16.69 -0.98 21.63
N LEU A 102 15.99 -0.76 20.52
CA LEU A 102 16.51 0.00 19.39
C LEU A 102 16.45 1.49 19.66
N GLY A 103 17.57 2.18 19.47
CA GLY A 103 17.60 3.64 19.45
C GLY A 103 16.89 4.22 18.22
N GLU A 104 16.45 5.47 18.31
CA GLU A 104 15.72 6.19 17.27
C GLU A 104 16.43 6.17 15.92
N ASN A 105 17.75 6.35 15.90
CA ASN A 105 18.55 6.31 14.66
C ASN A 105 18.45 4.96 13.93
N THR A 106 18.35 3.85 14.69
CA THR A 106 18.21 2.52 14.09
C THR A 106 16.80 2.34 13.53
N LYS A 107 15.77 2.79 14.27
CA LYS A 107 14.38 2.78 13.80
C LYS A 107 14.20 3.66 12.55
N ALA A 108 14.79 4.85 12.52
CA ALA A 108 14.75 5.76 11.38
C ALA A 108 15.34 5.12 10.09
N ARG A 109 16.43 4.35 10.21
CA ARG A 109 17.02 3.62 9.08
C ARG A 109 16.13 2.46 8.60
N ILE A 110 15.36 1.83 9.48
CA ILE A 110 14.39 0.80 9.11
C ILE A 110 13.23 1.45 8.33
N PHE A 111 12.81 2.64 8.75
CA PHE A 111 11.73 3.40 8.12
C PHE A 111 12.21 4.35 7.03
N GLN A 112 13.26 3.99 6.28
CA GLN A 112 13.70 4.77 5.12
C GLN A 112 13.53 3.95 3.85
N LEU A 113 12.68 4.43 2.94
CA LEU A 113 12.35 3.74 1.70
C LEU A 113 12.49 4.68 0.50
N PRO A 114 13.53 4.50 -0.34
CA PRO A 114 13.63 5.24 -1.60
C PRO A 114 12.40 5.03 -2.48
N SER A 115 11.93 6.10 -3.15
CA SER A 115 10.74 6.01 -4.00
C SER A 115 10.86 4.97 -5.11
N GLU A 116 12.06 4.80 -5.65
CA GLU A 116 12.35 3.82 -6.71
C GLU A 116 12.17 2.38 -6.23
N GLU A 117 12.41 2.09 -4.94
CA GLU A 117 12.20 0.76 -4.38
C GLU A 117 10.72 0.40 -4.32
N VAL A 118 9.83 1.39 -4.14
CA VAL A 118 8.38 1.18 -4.21
C VAL A 118 7.97 0.74 -5.62
N LEU A 119 8.47 1.41 -6.65
CA LEU A 119 8.21 1.03 -8.05
C LEU A 119 8.85 -0.31 -8.40
N SER A 120 10.06 -0.57 -7.89
CA SER A 120 10.75 -1.85 -8.05
C SER A 120 9.96 -3.00 -7.43
N TYR A 121 9.27 -2.78 -6.30
CA TYR A 121 8.38 -3.77 -5.71
C TYR A 121 7.29 -4.20 -6.71
N PHE A 122 6.61 -3.22 -7.32
CA PHE A 122 5.54 -3.51 -8.30
C PHE A 122 6.06 -4.21 -9.56
N ARG A 123 7.22 -3.81 -10.06
CA ARG A 123 7.80 -4.38 -11.29
C ARG A 123 8.37 -5.78 -11.08
N ILE A 124 9.11 -5.98 -9.99
CA ILE A 124 9.90 -7.21 -9.79
C ILE A 124 9.12 -8.25 -9.00
N GLN A 125 8.51 -7.85 -7.89
CA GLN A 125 7.88 -8.80 -6.97
C GLN A 125 6.49 -9.22 -7.46
N THR A 126 5.71 -8.26 -7.95
CA THR A 126 4.32 -8.51 -8.36
C THR A 126 4.10 -8.49 -9.88
N LYS A 127 5.13 -8.09 -10.64
CA LYS A 127 5.17 -8.11 -12.12
C LYS A 127 4.04 -7.30 -12.76
N VAL A 128 3.66 -6.20 -12.11
CA VAL A 128 2.72 -5.22 -12.69
C VAL A 128 3.36 -4.59 -13.93
N LYS A 129 2.54 -4.37 -14.96
CA LYS A 129 2.95 -3.83 -16.26
C LYS A 129 1.82 -3.03 -16.91
N GLY A 130 2.14 -2.37 -18.02
CA GLY A 130 1.16 -1.71 -18.88
C GLY A 130 0.47 -0.53 -18.21
N SER A 131 -0.81 -0.31 -18.51
CA SER A 131 -1.57 0.85 -18.02
C SER A 131 -1.64 0.94 -16.50
N TYR A 132 -1.61 -0.19 -15.79
CA TYR A 132 -1.66 -0.18 -14.33
C TYR A 132 -0.34 0.28 -13.70
N GLU A 133 0.80 -0.01 -14.33
CA GLU A 133 2.09 0.54 -13.87
C GLU A 133 2.11 2.06 -13.96
N ILE A 134 1.58 2.61 -15.07
CA ILE A 134 1.45 4.05 -15.27
C ILE A 134 0.53 4.65 -14.19
N LEU A 135 -0.62 4.01 -13.93
CA LEU A 135 -1.53 4.42 -12.87
C LEU A 135 -0.82 4.43 -11.50
N LEU A 136 -0.12 3.35 -11.13
CA LEU A 136 0.60 3.29 -9.86
C LEU A 136 1.69 4.35 -9.74
N CYS A 137 2.34 4.76 -10.84
CA CYS A 137 3.26 5.90 -10.84
C CYS A 137 2.55 7.22 -10.52
N ALA A 138 1.36 7.46 -11.10
CA ALA A 138 0.54 8.63 -10.78
C ALA A 138 0.04 8.60 -9.32
N ILE A 139 -0.36 7.43 -8.81
CA ILE A 139 -0.75 7.23 -7.41
C ILE A 139 0.43 7.46 -6.46
N LEU A 140 1.63 7.00 -6.81
CA LEU A 140 2.81 7.23 -5.99
C LEU A 140 3.10 8.73 -5.86
N GLU A 141 2.97 9.48 -6.96
CA GLU A 141 3.08 10.94 -6.95
C GLU A 141 2.00 11.59 -6.09
N GLN A 142 0.75 11.10 -6.17
CA GLN A 142 -0.33 11.53 -5.30
C GLN A 142 -0.01 11.28 -3.81
N ILE A 143 0.66 10.17 -3.49
CA ILE A 143 1.09 9.85 -2.11
C ILE A 143 2.22 10.78 -1.64
N ARG A 144 3.15 11.18 -2.51
CA ARG A 144 4.20 12.15 -2.17
C ARG A 144 3.62 13.48 -1.70
N HIS A 145 2.50 13.88 -2.31
CA HIS A 145 1.80 15.12 -2.04
C HIS A 145 0.49 14.90 -1.26
N PHE A 146 0.36 13.78 -0.54
CA PHE A 146 -0.92 13.37 0.02
C PHE A 146 -1.53 14.42 0.97
N GLN A 147 -0.68 15.07 1.76
CA GLN A 147 -1.12 16.12 2.70
C GLN A 147 -1.73 17.34 1.99
N GLU A 148 -1.38 17.58 0.72
CA GLU A 148 -1.95 18.67 -0.09
C GLU A 148 -3.33 18.32 -0.65
N THR A 149 -3.66 17.03 -0.73
CA THR A 149 -4.94 16.55 -1.28
C THR A 149 -6.09 16.70 -0.27
N GLY A 150 -5.77 16.64 1.03
CA GLY A 150 -6.75 16.58 2.10
C GLY A 150 -7.68 15.36 2.02
N TYR A 151 -7.22 14.27 1.40
CA TYR A 151 -7.86 12.96 1.50
C TYR A 151 -7.48 12.26 2.80
N THR A 152 -8.36 11.36 3.24
CA THR A 152 -8.10 10.36 4.27
C THR A 152 -8.53 9.00 3.72
N ASP A 153 -7.61 8.05 3.60
CA ASP A 153 -7.93 6.76 2.99
C ASP A 153 -8.06 5.63 4.01
N GLY A 154 -7.29 5.68 5.12
CA GLY A 154 -7.28 4.64 6.15
C GLY A 154 -8.66 4.31 6.71
N ARG A 155 -8.91 3.02 6.99
CA ARG A 155 -10.21 2.52 7.48
C ARG A 155 -10.20 2.08 8.93
N VAL A 156 -9.01 1.82 9.45
CA VAL A 156 -8.77 1.50 10.86
C VAL A 156 -7.79 2.50 11.45
N ALA A 157 -7.81 2.66 12.77
CA ALA A 157 -6.95 3.60 13.48
C ALA A 157 -5.47 3.41 13.13
N ALA A 158 -5.05 2.15 12.94
CA ALA A 158 -3.69 1.83 12.56
C ALA A 158 -3.28 2.42 11.20
N GLU A 159 -4.13 2.27 10.18
CA GLU A 159 -3.88 2.81 8.84
C GLU A 159 -3.88 4.33 8.85
N LEU A 160 -4.84 4.95 9.55
CA LEU A 160 -4.95 6.41 9.67
C LEU A 160 -3.71 7.02 10.32
N PHE A 161 -3.22 6.38 11.39
CA PHE A 161 -2.04 6.85 12.09
C PHE A 161 -0.78 6.65 11.24
N PHE A 162 -0.65 5.53 10.51
CA PHE A 162 0.45 5.34 9.56
C PHE A 162 0.41 6.36 8.42
N GLU A 163 -0.75 6.55 7.80
CA GLU A 163 -0.98 7.51 6.71
C GLU A 163 -0.61 8.94 7.11
N LYS A 164 -1.02 9.38 8.29
CA LYS A 164 -0.70 10.71 8.82
C LYS A 164 0.80 10.93 9.01
N ASN A 165 1.53 9.91 9.42
CA ASN A 165 2.96 10.00 9.77
C ASN A 165 3.89 9.58 8.64
N LEU A 166 3.37 9.07 7.53
CA LEU A 166 4.15 8.76 6.33
C LEU A 166 4.43 10.06 5.56
N VAL A 167 5.70 10.40 5.45
CA VAL A 167 6.18 11.65 4.84
C VAL A 167 7.12 11.33 3.69
N HIS A 168 7.08 12.14 2.63
CA HIS A 168 8.08 12.09 1.57
C HIS A 168 9.10 13.21 1.76
N GLN A 169 10.38 12.86 1.82
CA GLN A 169 11.49 13.81 1.89
C GLN A 169 12.72 13.27 1.14
N ARG A 170 13.39 14.13 0.37
CA ARG A 170 14.64 13.81 -0.34
C ARG A 170 14.54 12.47 -1.11
N ASP A 171 13.50 12.35 -1.93
CA ASP A 171 13.17 11.18 -2.75
C ASP A 171 12.90 9.86 -2.00
N SER A 172 12.76 9.91 -0.66
CA SER A 172 12.45 8.75 0.17
C SER A 172 11.15 8.94 0.94
N PHE A 173 10.40 7.87 1.09
CA PHE A 173 9.34 7.77 2.09
C PHE A 173 9.94 7.42 3.44
N VAL A 174 9.53 8.15 4.46
CA VAL A 174 9.95 7.98 5.85
C VAL A 174 8.76 8.08 6.80
N LEU A 175 8.96 7.64 8.04
CA LEU A 175 8.05 7.96 9.13
C LEU A 175 8.52 9.20 9.89
N ASP A 176 7.58 10.05 10.29
CA ASP A 176 7.84 11.28 11.04
C ASP A 176 8.66 10.98 12.31
N SER A 177 9.52 11.92 12.70
CA SER A 177 10.31 11.82 13.93
C SER A 177 9.46 11.52 15.18
N GLN A 178 8.25 12.07 15.27
CA GLN A 178 7.31 11.83 16.35
C GLN A 178 6.74 10.41 16.32
N TYR A 179 6.61 9.80 15.15
CA TYR A 179 6.27 8.38 15.06
C TYR A 179 7.40 7.53 15.65
N ILE A 180 8.65 7.87 15.33
CA ILE A 180 9.82 7.08 15.72
C ILE A 180 10.14 7.21 17.22
N ALA A 181 9.98 8.40 17.79
CA ALA A 181 10.36 8.70 19.16
C ALA A 181 9.30 8.28 20.21
N ASN A 182 8.05 8.07 19.80
CA ASN A 182 6.94 7.84 20.74
C ASN A 182 6.46 6.39 20.77
N GLU A 183 6.05 5.94 21.97
CA GLU A 183 5.46 4.61 22.18
C GLU A 183 4.19 4.38 21.33
N ALA A 184 3.47 5.46 20.99
CA ALA A 184 2.32 5.39 20.09
C ALA A 184 2.69 4.90 18.68
N GLY A 185 3.87 5.29 18.16
CA GLY A 185 4.35 4.81 16.86
C GLY A 185 4.79 3.36 16.91
N ASP A 186 5.44 2.93 18.00
CA ASP A 186 5.77 1.51 18.22
C ASP A 186 4.51 0.64 18.25
N LYS A 187 3.49 1.05 19.03
CA LYS A 187 2.18 0.36 19.09
C LYS A 187 1.52 0.30 17.72
N ASN A 188 1.54 1.41 16.98
CA ASN A 188 0.98 1.46 15.63
C ASN A 188 1.72 0.51 14.68
N PHE A 189 3.06 0.48 14.72
CA PHE A 189 3.86 -0.41 13.88
C PHE A 189 3.51 -1.88 14.14
N PHE A 190 3.38 -2.26 15.41
CA PHE A 190 2.98 -3.61 15.82
C PHE A 190 1.55 -3.98 15.39
N GLU A 191 0.62 -3.02 15.47
CA GLU A 191 -0.75 -3.21 15.02
C GLU A 191 -0.82 -3.39 13.50
N MET A 192 -0.12 -2.52 12.74
CA MET A 192 0.00 -2.64 11.29
C MET A 192 0.68 -3.95 10.87
N LEU A 193 1.68 -4.43 11.63
CA LEU A 193 2.32 -5.72 11.40
C LEU A 193 1.34 -6.89 11.60
N THR A 194 0.46 -6.78 12.59
CA THR A 194 -0.62 -7.76 12.82
C THR A 194 -1.64 -7.73 11.67
N ILE A 195 -1.96 -6.54 11.14
CA ILE A 195 -2.84 -6.38 9.98
C ILE A 195 -2.27 -7.06 8.73
N LEU A 196 -0.94 -7.04 8.52
CA LEU A 196 -0.32 -7.72 7.38
C LEU A 196 -0.61 -9.23 7.32
N GLY A 197 -0.73 -9.87 8.49
CA GLY A 197 -1.10 -11.28 8.64
C GLY A 197 -2.59 -11.51 8.92
N GLY A 198 -3.42 -10.47 8.80
CA GLY A 198 -4.84 -10.51 9.13
C GLY A 198 -5.70 -11.28 8.12
N PRO A 199 -7.03 -11.29 8.29
CA PRO A 199 -7.94 -12.04 7.42
C PRO A 199 -8.16 -11.41 6.04
N LYS A 200 -7.80 -10.13 5.86
CA LYS A 200 -7.99 -9.36 4.62
C LYS A 200 -6.75 -8.54 4.30
N LEU A 201 -6.49 -8.32 3.01
CA LEU A 201 -5.37 -7.51 2.55
C LEU A 201 -5.51 -6.04 2.96
N LEU A 202 -6.72 -5.50 2.80
CA LEU A 202 -7.10 -4.16 3.24
C LEU A 202 -8.14 -4.31 4.35
N PRO A 203 -7.86 -3.84 5.58
CA PRO A 203 -8.83 -3.93 6.65
C PRO A 203 -10.06 -3.09 6.32
N VAL A 204 -11.23 -3.59 6.74
CA VAL A 204 -12.50 -2.90 6.58
C VAL A 204 -12.89 -2.28 7.92
N ARG A 205 -13.60 -1.17 7.85
CA ARG A 205 -14.10 -0.48 9.02
C ARG A 205 -15.07 -1.36 9.82
N THR A 206 -14.77 -1.63 11.08
CA THR A 206 -15.62 -2.48 11.96
C THR A 206 -16.75 -1.70 12.63
N ALA A 207 -16.58 -0.39 12.87
CA ALA A 207 -17.62 0.49 13.40
C ALA A 207 -17.48 1.92 12.85
N ARG A 208 -18.61 2.56 12.52
CA ARG A 208 -18.65 3.97 12.13
C ARG A 208 -18.63 4.83 13.40
N ASN A 209 -17.60 5.66 13.57
CA ASN A 209 -17.53 6.62 14.66
C ASN A 209 -18.64 7.65 14.43
N PRO A 210 -19.61 7.81 15.34
CA PRO A 210 -20.72 8.75 15.14
C PRO A 210 -20.26 10.21 15.03
N ASN A 211 -19.05 10.54 15.50
CA ASN A 211 -18.45 11.88 15.38
C ASN A 211 -17.68 12.12 14.07
N GLU A 212 -17.42 11.08 13.27
CA GLU A 212 -16.73 11.19 11.97
C GLU A 212 -17.64 11.61 10.81
N LYS A 213 -18.92 11.89 11.09
CA LYS A 213 -19.93 12.21 10.06
C LYS A 213 -19.56 13.41 9.17
N ASN A 214 -18.60 14.25 9.55
CA ASN A 214 -18.22 15.40 8.74
C ASN A 214 -17.03 15.17 7.80
N GLU A 215 -16.09 14.26 8.09
CA GLU A 215 -14.87 14.12 7.27
C GLU A 215 -15.05 13.13 6.13
N ALA A 216 -15.58 11.93 6.41
CA ALA A 216 -15.83 10.92 5.37
C ALA A 216 -16.90 11.36 4.36
N GLU A 217 -17.93 12.10 4.80
CA GLU A 217 -18.97 12.66 3.93
C GLU A 217 -18.45 13.88 3.14
N ALA A 218 -17.59 14.72 3.73
CA ALA A 218 -16.93 15.80 3.00
C ALA A 218 -15.89 15.28 1.99
N GLU A 219 -15.24 14.15 2.24
CA GLU A 219 -14.35 13.47 1.29
C GLU A 219 -15.11 12.80 0.16
N GLN A 220 -16.24 12.17 0.46
CA GLN A 220 -17.15 11.65 -0.55
C GLN A 220 -17.71 12.80 -1.40
N ALA A 221 -17.91 13.98 -0.81
CA ALA A 221 -18.26 15.22 -1.48
C ALA A 221 -17.14 15.80 -2.35
N LYS A 222 -15.86 15.71 -1.95
CA LYS A 222 -14.71 16.07 -2.82
C LYS A 222 -14.63 15.18 -4.07
N SER A 223 -15.14 13.95 -3.99
CA SER A 223 -15.28 13.01 -5.10
C SER A 223 -16.57 13.21 -5.92
N GLU A 224 -17.41 14.22 -5.65
CA GLU A 224 -18.70 14.44 -6.34
C GLU A 224 -18.60 14.75 -7.84
N SER A 225 -17.41 15.07 -8.36
CA SER A 225 -17.19 14.93 -9.80
C SER A 225 -17.17 13.44 -10.13
N ASN A 226 -18.14 12.90 -10.88
CA ASN A 226 -18.24 11.52 -11.40
C ASN A 226 -16.92 10.96 -11.97
N VAL A 227 -15.96 10.63 -11.11
CA VAL A 227 -14.56 10.33 -11.45
C VAL A 227 -14.17 9.13 -10.59
N GLN A 228 -13.35 8.26 -11.17
CA GLN A 228 -12.88 7.06 -10.49
C GLN A 228 -12.19 7.41 -9.17
N SER A 229 -12.55 6.70 -8.11
CA SER A 229 -11.88 6.79 -6.83
C SER A 229 -10.61 5.94 -6.87
N PHE A 230 -9.47 6.52 -6.48
CA PHE A 230 -8.20 5.79 -6.36
C PHE A 230 -7.79 5.50 -4.92
N ARG A 231 -8.73 5.60 -3.98
CA ARG A 231 -8.50 5.31 -2.55
C ARG A 231 -7.86 3.94 -2.34
N SER A 232 -8.42 2.90 -2.96
CA SER A 232 -7.94 1.54 -2.79
C SER A 232 -6.50 1.36 -3.30
N ASP A 233 -6.16 1.98 -4.44
CA ASP A 233 -4.82 1.96 -5.02
C ASP A 233 -3.84 2.73 -4.12
N ARG A 234 -4.22 3.90 -3.57
CA ARG A 234 -3.40 4.63 -2.59
C ARG A 234 -3.11 3.80 -1.34
N ARG A 235 -4.13 3.18 -0.76
CA ARG A 235 -3.98 2.28 0.39
C ARG A 235 -3.08 1.10 0.07
N LEU A 236 -3.22 0.52 -1.12
CA LEU A 236 -2.40 -0.60 -1.57
C LEU A 236 -0.93 -0.21 -1.71
N VAL A 237 -0.64 0.97 -2.26
CA VAL A 237 0.73 1.48 -2.35
C VAL A 237 1.30 1.75 -0.95
N ARG A 238 0.54 2.34 -0.03
CA ARG A 238 0.96 2.50 1.38
C ARG A 238 1.21 1.15 2.07
N LEU A 239 0.37 0.14 1.80
CA LEU A 239 0.55 -1.21 2.31
C LEU A 239 1.86 -1.83 1.80
N VAL A 240 2.21 -1.61 0.53
CA VAL A 240 3.51 -2.02 -0.02
C VAL A 240 4.66 -1.34 0.71
N MET A 241 4.60 -0.03 0.94
CA MET A 241 5.63 0.68 1.70
C MET A 241 5.78 0.09 3.11
N PHE A 242 4.66 -0.16 3.79
CA PHE A 242 4.67 -0.77 5.11
C PHE A 242 5.28 -2.17 5.10
N ARG A 243 4.97 -3.00 4.09
CA ARG A 243 5.59 -4.34 3.93
C ARG A 243 7.10 -4.25 3.81
N VAL A 244 7.63 -3.27 3.07
CA VAL A 244 9.08 -3.10 2.95
C VAL A 244 9.70 -2.74 4.31
N PHE A 245 9.08 -1.83 5.07
CA PHE A 245 9.52 -1.50 6.43
C PHE A 245 9.48 -2.73 7.35
N ALA A 246 8.37 -3.48 7.33
CA ALA A 246 8.20 -4.70 8.10
C ALA A 246 9.26 -5.75 7.74
N ASP A 247 9.52 -5.98 6.46
CA ASP A 247 10.52 -6.93 5.99
C ASP A 247 11.94 -6.50 6.37
N MET A 248 12.25 -5.21 6.38
CA MET A 248 13.53 -4.71 6.90
C MET A 248 13.68 -5.00 8.40
N ALA A 249 12.65 -4.69 9.19
CA ALA A 249 12.65 -4.93 10.63
C ALA A 249 12.75 -6.43 10.98
N ILE A 250 11.92 -7.27 10.35
CA ILE A 250 11.90 -8.72 10.52
C ILE A 250 13.27 -9.31 10.18
N ARG A 251 13.83 -8.97 9.01
CA ARG A 251 15.15 -9.49 8.60
C ARG A 251 16.24 -9.14 9.60
N LYS A 252 16.21 -7.93 10.16
CA LYS A 252 17.17 -7.49 11.18
C LYS A 252 16.98 -8.27 12.49
N TYR A 253 15.75 -8.40 12.96
CA TYR A 253 15.41 -9.18 14.16
C TYR A 253 15.83 -10.66 14.02
N THR A 254 15.48 -11.32 12.91
CA THR A 254 15.82 -12.72 12.68
C THR A 254 17.34 -12.93 12.69
N ARG A 255 18.10 -11.98 12.15
CA ARG A 255 19.56 -12.04 12.16
C ARG A 255 20.14 -11.88 13.57
N GLU A 256 19.64 -10.91 14.33
CA GLU A 256 20.22 -10.51 15.62
C GLU A 256 19.77 -11.38 16.79
N VAL A 257 18.57 -11.95 16.72
CA VAL A 257 17.95 -12.70 17.81
C VAL A 257 17.81 -14.17 17.44
N VAL A 258 16.99 -14.47 16.43
CA VAL A 258 16.61 -15.86 16.10
C VAL A 258 17.83 -16.70 15.71
N ASN A 259 18.63 -16.21 14.75
CA ASN A 259 19.79 -16.95 14.27
C ASN A 259 20.92 -17.02 15.31
N ALA A 260 21.09 -15.97 16.11
CA ALA A 260 22.09 -15.93 17.17
C ALA A 260 21.77 -16.95 18.29
N GLU A 261 20.51 -17.08 18.67
CA GLU A 261 20.05 -18.07 19.64
C GLU A 261 20.16 -19.51 19.13
N SER A 262 19.90 -19.75 17.84
CA SER A 262 20.09 -21.06 17.23
C SER A 262 21.55 -21.51 17.25
N ASN A 263 22.50 -20.62 16.95
CA ASN A 263 23.92 -20.94 16.98
C ASN A 263 24.39 -21.27 18.41
N ASN A 264 23.96 -20.49 19.41
CA ASN A 264 24.29 -20.76 20.81
C ASN A 264 23.72 -22.08 21.34
N LYS A 265 22.67 -22.64 20.73
CA LYS A 265 22.12 -23.96 21.09
C LYS A 265 22.84 -25.14 20.42
N MET A 266 23.60 -24.91 19.36
CA MET A 266 24.39 -25.94 18.68
C MET A 266 25.79 -26.12 19.28
N ASP A 267 26.28 -25.11 20.00
CA ASP A 267 27.60 -25.11 20.64
C ASP A 267 27.59 -25.60 22.11
N VAL A 268 26.47 -26.20 22.56
CA VAL A 268 26.30 -26.81 23.90
C VAL A 268 26.08 -28.31 23.80
#